data_AF-A0A2T3XMJ2-F1
#
_entry.id   AF-A0A2T3XMJ2-F1
#
_cell.length_a   1.000
_cell.length_b   1.000
_cell.length_c   1.000
_cell.angle_alpha   90.00
_cell.angle_beta   90.00
_cell.angle_gamma   90.00
#
_symmetry.space_group_name_H-M   'P 1'
#
loop_
_entity.id
_entity.type
_entity.pdbx_description
1 polymer ?
#
loop_
_entity_poly.entity_id
_entity_poly.type
_entity_poly.pdbx_seq_one_letter_code
_entity_poly.pdbx_strand_id
1 'polypeptide(L)'
;MALIFPRLARNFIRNGYFPTDAVTLERIIPALALTDSDSSVRLLDPCCGEGAALHDLKHALAQQCATPHAIRTFGVEYDRERAWHAKDVLDTAAHTDVQDMFVTARSMGLLFLNPPYGDVVSDKAQTGERQPDRLEKLFYLKTVPWLAFGGVLVLIVPYYVMDREFATMIARNFAQVEVFLAPDQTFKQLVLFGVKRRADGVDTALATRLARISDGELPPELPEDRAAEPYRIPPTMGEFAFMSTRIDAAQLQHELRRLQHATLWTQFAAMFSSKAVKPRRPLRDLSDWHLALALAAGQITGVVTGVDGTRLLIRGDTMKQKDQEVQIEETDKGDIRTTILMRDRFVPTIAGIDFTPGPNLGRIVSIR
;
A
#
# COMPACT_ATOMS: atom_id res chain seq x y z
N MET A 1 -12.54 -31.71 -12.66
CA MET A 1 -13.77 -31.48 -11.87
C MET A 1 -14.25 -30.06 -12.14
N ALA A 2 -15.56 -29.80 -12.18
CA ALA A 2 -16.22 -28.72 -12.94
C ALA A 2 -15.67 -27.29 -12.75
N LEU A 3 -15.45 -26.60 -13.87
CA LEU A 3 -15.22 -25.15 -13.99
C LEU A 3 -16.27 -24.38 -13.17
N ILE A 4 -15.81 -23.74 -12.09
CA ILE A 4 -16.60 -22.82 -11.27
C ILE A 4 -16.74 -21.50 -12.05
N PHE A 5 -17.65 -21.52 -13.04
CA PHE A 5 -18.29 -20.39 -13.74
C PHE A 5 -17.80 -20.03 -15.17
N PRO A 6 -18.54 -20.46 -16.21
CA PRO A 6 -18.36 -20.02 -17.61
C PRO A 6 -18.76 -18.55 -17.90
N ARG A 7 -19.20 -17.77 -16.90
CA ARG A 7 -19.96 -16.51 -17.13
C ARG A 7 -19.12 -15.23 -17.27
N LEU A 8 -17.79 -15.32 -17.24
CA LEU A 8 -16.88 -14.17 -17.49
C LEU A 8 -15.88 -14.42 -18.63
N ALA A 9 -16.14 -15.37 -19.52
CA ALA A 9 -15.32 -15.68 -20.70
C ALA A 9 -15.44 -14.63 -21.84
N ARG A 10 -15.47 -13.32 -21.52
CA ARG A 10 -15.49 -12.24 -22.51
C ARG A 10 -14.63 -11.08 -22.04
N ASN A 11 -13.35 -11.11 -22.42
CA ASN A 11 -12.38 -10.00 -22.62
C ASN A 11 -10.94 -10.31 -22.14
N PHE A 12 -10.46 -11.56 -22.25
CA PHE A 12 -9.08 -11.94 -21.90
C PHE A 12 -8.00 -11.08 -22.60
N ILE A 13 -8.26 -10.59 -23.82
CA ILE A 13 -7.26 -9.89 -24.65
C ILE A 13 -6.98 -8.46 -24.16
N ARG A 14 -7.83 -7.85 -23.32
CA ARG A 14 -7.57 -6.48 -22.83
C ARG A 14 -6.52 -6.52 -21.72
N ASN A 15 -5.44 -5.76 -21.90
CA ASN A 15 -4.31 -5.59 -20.97
C ASN A 15 -3.36 -6.80 -20.82
N GLY A 16 -3.33 -7.72 -21.79
CA GLY A 16 -2.34 -8.81 -21.83
C GLY A 16 -2.57 -9.92 -20.79
N TYR A 17 -3.79 -10.09 -20.28
CA TYR A 17 -4.15 -11.11 -19.29
C TYR A 17 -4.44 -12.48 -19.93
N PHE A 18 -3.68 -13.50 -19.56
CA PHE A 18 -3.86 -14.87 -20.06
C PHE A 18 -3.95 -15.85 -18.88
N PRO A 19 -5.15 -16.33 -18.51
CA PRO A 19 -5.28 -17.29 -17.42
C PRO A 19 -4.52 -18.57 -17.77
N THR A 20 -3.85 -19.17 -16.78
CA THR A 20 -3.23 -20.48 -16.94
C THR A 20 -4.33 -21.50 -17.24
N ASP A 21 -4.19 -22.25 -18.33
CA ASP A 21 -5.16 -23.27 -18.69
C ASP A 21 -5.11 -24.46 -17.71
N ALA A 22 -6.25 -25.16 -17.62
CA ALA A 22 -6.41 -26.24 -16.66
C ALA A 22 -5.41 -27.39 -16.89
N VAL A 23 -5.06 -27.70 -18.14
CA VAL A 23 -4.16 -28.82 -18.46
C VAL A 23 -2.74 -28.50 -18.02
N THR A 24 -2.26 -27.28 -18.30
CA THR A 24 -0.97 -26.80 -17.79
C THR A 24 -0.93 -26.84 -16.27
N LEU A 25 -1.99 -26.37 -15.60
CA LEU A 25 -2.06 -26.34 -14.14
C LEU A 25 -2.08 -27.75 -13.52
N GLU A 26 -2.86 -28.68 -14.10
CA GLU A 26 -2.93 -30.08 -13.69
C GLU A 26 -1.57 -30.79 -13.78
N ARG A 27 -0.69 -30.36 -14.71
CA ARG A 27 0.69 -30.87 -14.83
C ARG A 27 1.70 -30.13 -13.95
N ILE A 28 1.44 -28.87 -13.59
CA ILE A 28 2.29 -28.11 -12.65
C ILE A 28 2.13 -28.60 -11.21
N ILE A 29 0.89 -28.85 -10.77
CA ILE A 29 0.58 -29.19 -9.37
C ILE A 29 1.40 -30.41 -8.88
N PRO A 30 1.47 -31.55 -9.59
CA PRO A 30 2.25 -32.71 -9.16
C PRO A 30 3.76 -32.47 -9.11
N ALA A 31 4.26 -31.43 -9.81
CA ALA A 31 5.67 -31.07 -9.79
C ALA A 31 6.08 -30.32 -8.51
N LEU A 32 5.13 -29.98 -7.64
CA LEU A 32 5.35 -29.20 -6.42
C LEU A 32 4.97 -30.02 -5.19
N ALA A 33 5.76 -29.91 -4.14
CA ALA A 33 5.43 -30.49 -2.84
C ALA A 33 5.97 -29.62 -1.70
N LEU A 34 5.40 -29.74 -0.51
CA LEU A 34 5.96 -29.08 0.67
C LEU A 34 7.25 -29.80 1.11
N THR A 35 8.21 -29.04 1.65
CA THR A 35 9.38 -29.63 2.33
C THR A 35 8.96 -30.34 3.62
N ASP A 36 8.03 -29.73 4.35
CA ASP A 36 7.48 -30.22 5.61
C ASP A 36 5.97 -29.98 5.62
N SER A 37 5.20 -31.03 5.90
CA SER A 37 3.73 -31.03 5.91
C SER A 37 3.14 -30.25 7.08
N ASP A 38 3.93 -29.89 8.09
CA ASP A 38 3.43 -29.22 9.31
C ASP A 38 3.84 -27.75 9.39
N SER A 39 4.59 -27.28 8.39
CA SER A 39 5.17 -25.94 8.40
C SER A 39 4.31 -24.90 7.68
N SER A 40 4.39 -23.66 8.16
CA SER A 40 3.75 -22.51 7.51
C SER A 40 4.46 -22.17 6.19
N VAL A 41 3.68 -22.03 5.12
CA VAL A 41 4.19 -21.74 3.79
C VAL A 41 3.36 -20.62 3.16
N ARG A 42 4.04 -19.69 2.48
CA ARG A 42 3.42 -18.58 1.77
C ARG A 42 3.61 -18.74 0.27
N LEU A 43 2.51 -18.75 -0.47
CA LEU A 43 2.45 -18.86 -1.92
C LEU A 43 2.04 -17.50 -2.47
N LEU A 44 2.79 -16.97 -3.43
CA LEU A 44 2.53 -15.66 -4.03
C LEU A 44 2.27 -15.81 -5.53
N ASP A 45 1.21 -15.17 -6.00
CA ASP A 45 0.99 -14.84 -7.40
C ASP A 45 0.85 -13.31 -7.56
N PRO A 46 1.84 -12.62 -8.14
CA PRO A 46 1.85 -11.17 -8.26
C PRO A 46 1.01 -10.63 -9.43
N CYS A 47 0.34 -11.52 -10.17
CA CYS A 47 -0.49 -11.24 -11.35
C CYS A 47 -1.64 -12.25 -11.38
N CYS A 48 -2.36 -12.37 -10.25
CA CYS A 48 -3.16 -13.55 -9.96
C CYS A 48 -4.44 -13.69 -10.80
N GLY A 49 -4.83 -12.66 -11.55
CA GLY A 49 -6.13 -12.63 -12.20
C GLY A 49 -7.23 -12.82 -11.19
N GLU A 50 -8.10 -13.79 -11.46
CA GLU A 50 -9.18 -14.20 -10.57
C GLU A 50 -8.73 -15.08 -9.38
N GLY A 51 -7.44 -15.43 -9.29
CA GLY A 51 -6.89 -16.24 -8.20
C GLY A 51 -7.06 -17.76 -8.36
N ALA A 52 -7.68 -18.24 -9.44
CA ALA A 52 -7.98 -19.66 -9.64
C ALA A 52 -6.75 -20.57 -9.58
N ALA A 53 -5.67 -20.23 -10.31
CA ALA A 53 -4.48 -21.08 -10.37
C ALA A 53 -3.82 -21.26 -8.99
N LEU A 54 -3.66 -20.17 -8.24
CA LEU A 54 -3.08 -20.21 -6.90
C LEU A 54 -4.02 -20.88 -5.88
N HIS A 55 -5.33 -20.73 -6.05
CA HIS A 55 -6.34 -21.42 -5.24
C HIS A 55 -6.29 -22.95 -5.42
N ASP A 56 -6.30 -23.43 -6.66
CA ASP A 56 -6.23 -24.85 -6.99
C ASP A 56 -4.92 -25.47 -6.49
N LEU A 57 -3.81 -24.74 -6.66
CA LEU A 57 -2.52 -25.15 -6.13
C LEU A 57 -2.53 -25.27 -4.60
N LYS A 58 -3.07 -24.27 -3.89
CA LYS A 58 -3.23 -24.34 -2.43
C LYS A 58 -4.08 -25.55 -2.03
N HIS A 59 -5.19 -25.78 -2.73
CA HIS A 59 -6.10 -26.89 -2.44
C HIS A 59 -5.39 -28.24 -2.62
N ALA A 60 -4.64 -28.42 -3.70
CA ALA A 60 -3.88 -29.65 -3.94
C ALA A 60 -2.78 -29.88 -2.89
N LEU A 61 -2.02 -28.84 -2.53
CA LEU A 61 -0.99 -28.94 -1.47
C LEU A 61 -1.62 -29.21 -0.10
N ALA A 62 -2.79 -28.63 0.18
CA ALA A 62 -3.53 -28.85 1.42
C ALA A 62 -4.01 -30.29 1.60
N GLN A 63 -4.32 -31.01 0.51
CA GLN A 63 -4.69 -32.43 0.58
C GLN A 63 -3.55 -33.34 1.05
N GLN A 64 -2.30 -32.87 0.92
CA GLN A 64 -1.09 -33.61 1.27
C GLN A 64 -0.49 -33.15 2.61
N CYS A 65 -1.20 -32.31 3.36
CA CYS A 65 -0.70 -31.57 4.51
C CYS A 65 -1.58 -31.86 5.75
N ALA A 66 -0.96 -32.10 6.91
CA ALA A 66 -1.71 -32.30 8.15
C ALA A 66 -2.25 -30.98 8.72
N THR A 67 -1.69 -29.84 8.31
CA THR A 67 -2.09 -28.50 8.74
C THR A 67 -2.48 -27.59 7.55
N PRO A 68 -3.59 -27.85 6.83
CA PRO A 68 -4.00 -27.09 5.65
C PRO A 68 -4.03 -25.56 5.82
N HIS A 69 -4.36 -25.08 7.03
CA HIS A 69 -4.44 -23.65 7.36
C HIS A 69 -3.07 -22.96 7.45
N ALA A 70 -1.98 -23.73 7.49
CA ALA A 70 -0.61 -23.22 7.51
C ALA A 70 -0.15 -22.72 6.13
N ILE A 71 -0.82 -23.15 5.05
CA ILE A 71 -0.59 -22.70 3.67
C ILE A 71 -1.39 -21.42 3.43
N ARG A 72 -0.69 -20.32 3.14
CA ARG A 72 -1.28 -19.01 2.91
C ARG A 72 -1.01 -18.51 1.50
N THR A 73 -2.03 -17.94 0.87
CA THR A 73 -1.99 -17.44 -0.51
C THR A 73 -2.07 -15.93 -0.55
N PHE A 74 -1.21 -15.34 -1.38
CA PHE A 74 -1.10 -13.90 -1.59
C PHE A 74 -1.24 -13.61 -3.07
N GLY A 75 -2.16 -12.73 -3.42
CA GLY A 75 -2.46 -12.34 -4.79
C GLY A 75 -2.33 -10.83 -5.01
N VAL A 76 -1.79 -10.42 -6.17
CA VAL A 76 -1.86 -9.03 -6.62
C VAL A 76 -2.51 -9.02 -8.00
N GLU A 77 -3.49 -8.16 -8.20
CA GLU A 77 -4.16 -7.98 -9.49
C GLU A 77 -4.49 -6.51 -9.73
N TYR A 78 -4.23 -6.05 -10.95
CA TYR A 78 -4.45 -4.67 -11.36
C TYR A 78 -5.91 -4.40 -11.77
N ASP A 79 -6.55 -5.37 -12.43
CA ASP A 79 -7.96 -5.22 -12.83
C ASP A 79 -8.89 -5.36 -11.64
N ARG A 80 -9.81 -4.41 -11.53
CA ARG A 80 -10.75 -4.35 -10.42
C ARG A 80 -11.58 -5.62 -10.29
N GLU A 81 -12.28 -6.04 -11.35
CA GLU A 81 -13.23 -7.16 -11.24
C GLU A 81 -12.52 -8.44 -10.86
N ARG A 82 -11.37 -8.71 -11.49
CA ARG A 82 -10.54 -9.88 -11.18
C ARG A 82 -9.97 -9.82 -9.76
N ALA A 83 -9.45 -8.68 -9.33
CA ALA A 83 -8.89 -8.54 -7.99
C ALA A 83 -9.95 -8.72 -6.89
N TRP A 84 -11.18 -8.25 -7.11
CA TRP A 84 -12.29 -8.50 -6.18
C TRP A 84 -12.67 -9.97 -6.14
N HIS A 85 -12.67 -10.68 -7.27
CA HIS A 85 -12.87 -12.12 -7.29
C HIS A 85 -11.73 -12.86 -6.54
N ALA A 86 -10.48 -12.45 -6.76
CA ALA A 86 -9.32 -13.02 -6.07
C ALA A 86 -9.40 -12.86 -4.53
N LYS A 87 -10.00 -11.77 -4.03
CA LYS A 87 -10.24 -11.55 -2.59
C LYS A 87 -11.21 -12.56 -1.97
N ASP A 88 -12.08 -13.18 -2.77
CA ASP A 88 -13.03 -14.19 -2.29
C ASP A 88 -12.41 -15.60 -2.22
N VAL A 89 -11.36 -15.88 -3.02
CA VAL A 89 -10.76 -17.23 -3.15
C VAL A 89 -9.37 -17.37 -2.54
N LEU A 90 -8.60 -16.29 -2.40
CA LEU A 90 -7.27 -16.28 -1.79
C LEU A 90 -7.33 -15.79 -0.33
N ASP A 91 -6.32 -16.13 0.48
CA ASP A 91 -6.26 -15.66 1.88
C ASP A 91 -6.04 -14.15 1.97
N THR A 92 -5.27 -13.58 1.04
CA THR A 92 -5.03 -12.14 0.97
C THR A 92 -4.79 -11.75 -0.50
N ALA A 93 -5.58 -10.82 -1.02
CA ALA A 93 -5.38 -10.26 -2.34
C ALA A 93 -5.41 -8.72 -2.31
N ALA A 94 -4.57 -8.08 -3.12
CA ALA A 94 -4.50 -6.63 -3.28
C ALA A 94 -4.95 -6.22 -4.69
N HIS A 95 -5.86 -5.24 -4.77
CA HIS A 95 -6.21 -4.60 -6.04
C HIS A 95 -5.28 -3.40 -6.24
N THR A 96 -4.18 -3.59 -6.97
CA THR A 96 -3.16 -2.56 -7.22
C THR A 96 -2.20 -2.99 -8.32
N ASP A 97 -1.39 -2.07 -8.81
CA ASP A 97 -0.22 -2.41 -9.60
C ASP A 97 0.83 -3.12 -8.71
N VAL A 98 1.45 -4.19 -9.23
CA VAL A 98 2.56 -4.90 -8.57
C VAL A 98 3.72 -3.96 -8.21
N GLN A 99 3.92 -2.89 -8.99
CA GLN A 99 4.94 -1.90 -8.74
C GLN A 99 4.67 -1.10 -7.47
N ASP A 100 3.39 -0.88 -7.14
CA ASP A 100 2.91 -0.18 -5.95
C ASP A 100 2.87 -1.09 -4.70
N MET A 101 3.29 -2.35 -4.82
CA MET A 101 3.39 -3.28 -3.69
C MET A 101 4.73 -3.21 -2.96
N PHE A 102 4.63 -3.28 -1.63
CA PHE A 102 5.71 -3.60 -0.71
C PHE A 102 5.49 -5.00 -0.13
N VAL A 103 6.41 -5.90 -0.44
CA VAL A 103 6.46 -7.26 0.13
C VAL A 103 7.83 -7.48 0.74
N THR A 104 7.87 -8.02 1.96
CA THR A 104 9.15 -8.30 2.65
C THR A 104 10.02 -9.22 1.77
N ALA A 105 11.27 -8.84 1.57
CA ALA A 105 12.21 -9.64 0.77
C ALA A 105 12.39 -11.03 1.39
N ARG A 106 12.47 -12.06 0.53
CA ARG A 106 12.69 -13.47 0.92
C ARG A 106 11.65 -14.01 1.90
N SER A 107 10.41 -13.55 1.81
CA SER A 107 9.32 -13.95 2.70
C SER A 107 8.37 -15.00 2.12
N MET A 108 8.47 -15.29 0.82
CA MET A 108 7.60 -16.23 0.09
C MET A 108 8.31 -17.56 -0.16
N GLY A 109 7.60 -18.68 -0.02
CA GLY A 109 8.12 -20.02 -0.30
C GLY A 109 7.96 -20.42 -1.76
N LEU A 110 6.85 -19.99 -2.38
CA LEU A 110 6.56 -20.18 -3.80
C LEU A 110 6.26 -18.84 -4.45
N LEU A 111 6.78 -18.63 -5.65
CA LEU A 111 6.39 -17.58 -6.58
C LEU A 111 5.79 -18.24 -7.84
N PHE A 112 4.47 -18.17 -7.98
CA PHE A 112 3.76 -18.57 -9.19
C PHE A 112 3.59 -17.34 -10.07
N LEU A 113 4.29 -17.29 -11.20
CA LEU A 113 4.47 -16.08 -11.99
C LEU A 113 4.03 -16.35 -13.43
N ASN A 114 2.80 -15.93 -13.76
CA ASN A 114 2.27 -15.88 -15.12
C ASN A 114 1.94 -14.40 -15.48
N PRO A 115 2.97 -13.58 -15.73
CA PRO A 115 2.81 -12.14 -15.88
C PRO A 115 2.02 -11.79 -17.16
N PRO A 116 1.41 -10.60 -17.23
CA PRO A 116 0.78 -10.16 -18.47
C PRO A 116 1.81 -10.04 -19.60
N TYR A 117 1.41 -10.37 -20.83
CA TYR A 117 2.32 -10.38 -21.97
C TYR A 117 2.28 -9.07 -22.75
N GLY A 118 3.46 -8.57 -23.10
CA GLY A 118 3.63 -7.42 -23.98
C GLY A 118 4.55 -6.34 -23.43
N ASP A 119 4.58 -5.24 -24.16
CA ASP A 119 5.38 -4.06 -23.84
C ASP A 119 4.66 -3.17 -22.83
N VAL A 120 5.42 -2.49 -21.97
CA VAL A 120 4.86 -1.38 -21.19
C VAL A 120 4.34 -0.32 -22.15
N VAL A 121 3.10 0.11 -21.94
CA VAL A 121 2.54 1.25 -22.66
C VAL A 121 3.35 2.48 -22.23
N SER A 122 4.24 2.94 -23.10
CA SER A 122 5.10 4.07 -22.82
C SER A 122 4.26 5.35 -22.73
N ASP A 123 4.37 6.06 -21.59
CA ASP A 123 4.05 7.47 -21.55
C ASP A 123 4.97 8.16 -22.58
N LYS A 124 4.37 8.84 -23.56
CA LYS A 124 5.02 9.41 -24.76
C LYS A 124 5.99 10.57 -24.47
N ALA A 125 6.92 10.42 -23.53
CA ALA A 125 7.78 11.49 -23.05
C ALA A 125 9.27 11.13 -22.86
N GLN A 126 9.76 9.96 -23.30
CA GLN A 126 11.20 9.69 -23.29
C GLN A 126 11.73 9.27 -24.66
N THR A 127 12.41 10.22 -25.30
CA THR A 127 13.30 10.04 -26.44
C THR A 127 14.55 9.28 -25.99
N GLY A 128 14.64 8.01 -26.37
CA GLY A 128 15.84 7.20 -26.29
C GLY A 128 15.56 5.81 -26.86
N GLU A 129 16.45 5.29 -27.71
CA GLU A 129 16.43 3.92 -28.25
C GLU A 129 16.68 2.88 -27.14
N ARG A 130 15.81 2.81 -26.12
CA ARG A 130 15.70 1.65 -25.24
C ARG A 130 14.61 0.77 -25.80
N GLN A 131 14.89 -0.52 -25.96
CA GLN A 131 13.85 -1.52 -26.21
C GLN A 131 12.76 -1.33 -25.15
N PRO A 132 11.46 -1.37 -25.52
CA PRO A 132 10.39 -1.28 -24.53
C PRO A 132 10.61 -2.33 -23.45
N ASP A 133 10.57 -1.92 -22.18
CA ASP A 133 10.68 -2.85 -21.06
C ASP A 133 9.49 -3.80 -21.13
N ARG A 134 9.77 -5.09 -21.32
CA ARG A 134 8.75 -6.14 -21.39
C ARG A 134 8.17 -6.40 -20.01
N LEU A 135 6.83 -6.48 -19.93
CA LEU A 135 6.12 -6.69 -18.66
C LEU A 135 6.60 -7.96 -17.95
N GLU A 136 6.87 -9.03 -18.70
CA GLU A 136 7.33 -10.30 -18.14
C GLU A 136 8.65 -10.15 -17.35
N LYS A 137 9.61 -9.38 -17.92
CA LYS A 137 10.90 -9.09 -17.27
C LYS A 137 10.73 -8.16 -16.07
N LEU A 138 9.86 -7.16 -16.16
CA LEU A 138 9.60 -6.22 -15.07
C LEU A 138 8.96 -6.90 -13.87
N PHE A 139 7.96 -7.76 -14.10
CA PHE A 139 7.34 -8.56 -13.06
C PHE A 139 8.36 -9.49 -12.42
N TYR A 140 9.18 -10.18 -13.21
CA TYR A 140 10.25 -11.01 -12.68
C TYR A 140 11.23 -10.21 -11.80
N LEU A 141 11.73 -9.07 -12.28
CA LEU A 141 12.69 -8.23 -11.54
C LEU A 141 12.11 -7.72 -10.22
N LYS A 142 10.84 -7.32 -10.22
CA LYS A 142 10.14 -6.82 -9.04
C LYS A 142 9.87 -7.92 -8.01
N THR A 143 9.51 -9.12 -8.45
CA THR A 143 8.90 -10.15 -7.59
C THR A 143 9.90 -11.21 -7.10
N VAL A 144 10.94 -11.52 -7.87
CA VAL A 144 11.98 -12.48 -7.49
C VAL A 144 12.68 -12.16 -6.16
N PRO A 145 12.94 -10.88 -5.79
CA PRO A 145 13.47 -10.54 -4.46
C PRO A 145 12.58 -10.96 -3.28
N TRP A 146 11.28 -11.16 -3.50
CA TRP A 146 10.33 -11.59 -2.46
C TRP A 146 10.38 -13.09 -2.17
N LEU A 147 10.91 -13.88 -3.11
CA LEU A 147 11.09 -15.33 -2.97
C LEU A 147 12.26 -15.64 -2.04
N ALA A 148 12.03 -16.52 -1.06
CA ALA A 148 13.05 -16.99 -0.12
C ALA A 148 14.14 -17.78 -0.84
N PHE A 149 15.34 -17.83 -0.25
CA PHE A 149 16.35 -18.78 -0.71
C PHE A 149 15.86 -20.21 -0.46
N GLY A 150 16.06 -21.09 -1.43
CA GLY A 150 15.41 -22.40 -1.47
C GLY A 150 13.96 -22.38 -1.94
N GLY A 151 13.36 -21.19 -2.12
CA GLY A 151 12.00 -21.02 -2.62
C GLY A 151 11.87 -21.43 -4.08
N VAL A 152 10.66 -21.84 -4.48
CA VAL A 152 10.39 -22.35 -5.83
C VAL A 152 9.78 -21.24 -6.69
N LEU A 153 10.32 -21.06 -7.88
CA LEU A 153 9.71 -20.27 -8.95
C LEU A 153 9.01 -21.22 -9.91
N VAL A 154 7.75 -20.91 -10.22
CA VAL A 154 7.03 -21.41 -11.39
C VAL A 154 6.79 -20.21 -12.30
N LEU A 155 7.47 -20.18 -13.44
CA LEU A 155 7.40 -19.07 -14.39
C LEU A 155 6.72 -19.53 -15.67
N ILE A 156 5.64 -18.86 -16.06
CA ILE A 156 4.89 -19.12 -17.29
C ILE A 156 5.01 -17.90 -18.19
N VAL A 157 5.75 -18.03 -19.29
CA VAL A 157 5.99 -16.93 -20.24
C VAL A 157 6.01 -17.47 -21.66
N PRO A 158 5.77 -16.65 -22.69
CA PRO A 158 5.98 -17.08 -24.06
C PRO A 158 7.45 -17.42 -24.33
N TYR A 159 7.72 -18.47 -25.11
CA TYR A 159 9.09 -18.93 -25.32
C TYR A 159 9.99 -17.88 -26.00
N TYR A 160 9.41 -16.98 -26.80
CA TYR A 160 10.12 -15.91 -27.49
C TYR A 160 10.57 -14.76 -26.55
N VAL A 161 10.17 -14.78 -25.28
CA VAL A 161 10.65 -13.83 -24.26
C VAL A 161 12.00 -14.28 -23.67
N MET A 162 12.35 -15.56 -23.82
CA MET A 162 13.55 -16.16 -23.24
C MET A 162 14.83 -15.79 -24.00
N ASP A 163 15.10 -14.49 -24.12
CA ASP A 163 16.31 -13.97 -24.73
C ASP A 163 17.53 -14.14 -23.81
N ARG A 164 18.71 -13.77 -24.32
CA ARG A 164 19.97 -13.90 -23.59
C ARG A 164 20.00 -13.15 -22.27
N GLU A 165 19.34 -11.99 -22.18
CA GLU A 165 19.26 -11.21 -20.96
C GLU A 165 18.42 -11.95 -19.91
N PHE A 166 17.22 -12.39 -20.28
CA PHE A 166 16.31 -13.06 -19.35
C PHE A 166 16.87 -14.41 -18.89
N ALA A 167 17.45 -15.17 -19.83
CA ALA A 167 18.18 -16.40 -19.56
C ALA A 167 19.32 -16.20 -18.55
N THR A 168 20.10 -15.12 -18.70
CA THR A 168 21.18 -14.77 -17.77
C THR A 168 20.63 -14.41 -16.38
N MET A 169 19.53 -13.66 -16.32
CA MET A 169 18.87 -13.30 -15.06
C MET A 169 18.37 -14.52 -14.30
N ILE A 170 17.80 -15.51 -14.99
CA ILE A 170 17.35 -16.78 -14.42
C ILE A 170 18.55 -17.60 -13.96
N ALA A 171 19.53 -17.80 -14.84
CA ALA A 171 20.72 -18.61 -14.55
C ALA A 171 21.56 -18.08 -13.39
N ARG A 172 21.50 -16.76 -13.13
CA ARG A 172 22.15 -16.14 -11.96
C ARG A 172 21.44 -16.41 -10.64
N ASN A 173 20.11 -16.48 -10.67
CA ASN A 173 19.28 -16.45 -9.47
C ASN A 173 18.72 -17.82 -9.08
N PHE A 174 18.71 -18.78 -10.01
CA PHE A 174 18.07 -20.07 -9.81
C PHE A 174 19.03 -21.23 -10.06
N ALA A 175 18.75 -22.35 -9.42
CA ALA A 175 19.34 -23.66 -9.61
C ALA A 175 18.23 -24.70 -9.88
N GLN A 176 18.60 -25.92 -10.25
CA GLN A 176 17.66 -26.99 -10.58
C GLN A 176 16.61 -26.53 -11.61
N VAL A 177 17.05 -25.80 -12.65
CA VAL A 177 16.14 -25.17 -13.60
C VAL A 177 15.72 -26.17 -14.68
N GLU A 178 14.43 -26.47 -14.72
CA GLU A 178 13.80 -27.26 -15.78
C GLU A 178 12.81 -26.40 -16.55
N VAL A 179 12.73 -26.62 -17.86
CA VAL A 179 11.87 -25.85 -18.76
C VAL A 179 11.15 -26.79 -19.68
N PHE A 180 9.86 -26.55 -19.86
CA PHE A 180 8.97 -27.34 -20.68
C PHE A 180 8.07 -26.43 -21.51
N LEU A 181 7.58 -26.92 -22.63
CA LEU A 181 6.46 -26.28 -23.33
C LEU A 181 5.15 -26.56 -22.58
N ALA A 182 4.28 -25.56 -22.46
CA ALA A 182 2.93 -25.76 -21.95
C ALA A 182 2.13 -26.68 -22.90
N PRO A 183 1.24 -27.56 -22.42
CA PRO A 183 0.39 -28.38 -23.30
C PRO A 183 -0.49 -27.54 -24.24
N ASP A 184 -1.02 -26.43 -23.74
CA ASP A 184 -1.71 -25.45 -24.58
C ASP A 184 -0.69 -24.52 -25.26
N GLN A 185 -0.57 -24.64 -26.59
CA GLN A 185 0.33 -23.83 -27.41
C GLN A 185 -0.32 -22.57 -27.98
N THR A 186 -1.57 -22.24 -27.61
CA THR A 186 -2.27 -21.04 -28.08
C THR A 186 -1.45 -19.76 -27.87
N PHE A 187 -0.76 -19.66 -26.74
CA PHE A 187 0.09 -18.51 -26.39
C PHE A 187 1.59 -18.80 -26.44
N LYS A 188 1.99 -19.94 -27.03
CA LYS A 188 3.40 -20.32 -27.19
C LYS A 188 4.17 -20.32 -25.85
N GLN A 189 3.48 -20.75 -24.79
CA GLN A 189 3.98 -20.66 -23.42
C GLN A 189 5.01 -21.76 -23.13
N LEU A 190 6.01 -21.39 -22.33
CA LEU A 190 6.86 -22.31 -21.60
C LEU A 190 6.51 -22.25 -20.11
N VAL A 191 6.74 -23.36 -19.43
CA VAL A 191 6.71 -23.49 -17.98
C VAL A 191 8.12 -23.74 -17.51
N LEU A 192 8.64 -22.87 -16.66
CA LEU A 192 9.97 -22.97 -16.06
C LEU A 192 9.83 -23.17 -14.56
N PHE A 193 10.51 -24.19 -14.06
CA PHE A 193 10.70 -24.42 -12.63
C PHE A 193 12.12 -24.05 -12.22
N GLY A 194 12.29 -23.51 -11.03
CA GLY A 194 13.63 -23.23 -10.50
C GLY A 194 13.64 -23.00 -9.01
N VAL A 195 14.75 -23.38 -8.35
CA VAL A 195 14.97 -23.15 -6.93
C VAL A 195 15.84 -21.91 -6.73
N LYS A 196 15.33 -20.94 -5.98
CA LYS A 196 16.00 -19.66 -5.73
C LYS A 196 17.31 -19.91 -4.96
N ARG A 197 18.42 -19.43 -5.50
CA ARG A 197 19.75 -19.49 -4.88
C ARG A 197 20.33 -18.10 -4.63
N ARG A 198 21.43 -18.08 -3.87
CA ARG A 198 22.29 -16.89 -3.77
C ARG A 198 22.96 -16.64 -5.12
N ALA A 199 23.10 -15.37 -5.47
CA ALA A 199 23.66 -14.94 -6.75
C ALA A 199 25.20 -15.03 -6.75
N ASP A 200 25.72 -16.24 -6.63
CA ASP A 200 27.16 -16.53 -6.57
C ASP A 200 27.70 -16.81 -7.98
N GLY A 201 27.52 -15.84 -8.88
CA GLY A 201 27.90 -15.94 -10.30
C GLY A 201 26.79 -16.43 -11.22
N VAL A 202 27.05 -16.39 -12.52
CA VAL A 202 26.13 -16.85 -13.57
C VAL A 202 26.51 -18.27 -13.98
N ASP A 203 25.55 -19.19 -13.96
CA ASP A 203 25.71 -20.49 -14.62
C ASP A 203 25.64 -20.27 -16.15
N THR A 204 26.81 -20.19 -16.78
CA THR A 204 26.92 -19.88 -18.21
C THR A 204 26.35 -20.98 -19.11
N ALA A 205 26.42 -22.25 -18.66
CA ALA A 205 25.85 -23.38 -19.39
C ALA A 205 24.32 -23.31 -19.38
N LEU A 206 23.73 -23.03 -18.21
CA LEU A 206 22.29 -22.82 -18.09
C LEU A 206 21.82 -21.59 -18.89
N ALA A 207 22.52 -20.45 -18.78
CA ALA A 207 22.17 -19.25 -19.52
C ALA A 207 22.20 -19.49 -21.04
N THR A 208 23.21 -20.21 -21.54
CA THR A 208 23.32 -20.56 -22.96
C THR A 208 22.19 -21.49 -23.38
N ARG A 209 21.87 -22.52 -22.59
CA ARG A 209 20.76 -23.45 -22.88
C ARG A 209 19.42 -22.73 -22.96
N LEU A 210 19.14 -21.84 -22.02
CA LEU A 210 17.89 -21.08 -21.99
C LEU A 210 17.80 -20.10 -23.16
N ALA A 211 18.89 -19.42 -23.53
CA ALA A 211 18.90 -18.47 -24.64
C ALA A 211 18.61 -19.12 -26.01
N ARG A 212 18.93 -20.41 -26.19
CA ARG A 212 18.61 -21.12 -27.44
C ARG A 212 17.12 -21.38 -27.64
N ILE A 213 16.30 -21.23 -26.59
CA ILE A 213 14.84 -21.37 -26.69
C ILE A 213 14.25 -20.28 -27.59
N SER A 214 14.73 -19.03 -27.47
CA SER A 214 14.30 -17.96 -28.37
C SER A 214 14.78 -18.17 -29.82
N ASP A 215 15.84 -18.95 -30.01
CA ASP A 215 16.43 -19.27 -31.32
C ASP A 215 15.75 -20.49 -31.99
N GLY A 216 14.79 -21.15 -31.31
CA GLY A 216 13.99 -22.24 -31.85
C GLY A 216 14.34 -23.64 -31.33
N GLU A 217 15.32 -23.79 -30.44
CA GLU A 217 15.56 -25.06 -29.73
C GLU A 217 14.52 -25.20 -28.60
N LEU A 218 13.30 -25.60 -28.96
CA LEU A 218 12.20 -25.71 -28.02
C LEU A 218 12.38 -26.91 -27.07
N PRO A 219 12.07 -26.76 -25.76
CA PRO A 219 12.10 -27.86 -24.81
C PRO A 219 10.96 -28.86 -25.07
N PRO A 220 11.02 -30.07 -24.47
CA PRO A 220 9.89 -31.00 -24.52
C PRO A 220 8.64 -30.40 -23.87
N GLU A 221 7.47 -30.91 -24.25
CA GLU A 221 6.21 -30.60 -23.56
C GLU A 221 6.24 -31.06 -22.10
N LEU A 222 5.56 -30.32 -21.23
CA LEU A 222 5.42 -30.65 -19.82
C LEU A 222 4.69 -32.00 -19.70
N PRO A 223 5.31 -33.07 -19.17
CA PRO A 223 4.71 -34.40 -19.19
C PRO A 223 3.47 -34.51 -18.29
N GLU A 224 2.54 -35.40 -18.64
CA GLU A 224 1.38 -35.73 -17.80
C GLU A 224 1.80 -36.42 -16.50
N ASP A 225 2.62 -37.46 -16.62
CA ASP A 225 3.17 -38.21 -15.50
C ASP A 225 4.64 -37.86 -15.30
N ARG A 226 4.93 -37.05 -14.28
CA ARG A 226 6.30 -36.67 -13.93
C ARG A 226 6.93 -37.72 -13.02
N ALA A 227 7.94 -38.42 -13.54
CA ALA A 227 8.74 -39.38 -12.76
C ALA A 227 9.86 -38.72 -11.92
N ALA A 228 10.14 -37.44 -12.15
CA ALA A 228 11.17 -36.69 -11.42
C ALA A 228 10.71 -36.27 -10.03
N GLU A 229 11.67 -36.04 -9.12
CA GLU A 229 11.36 -35.54 -7.78
C GLU A 229 10.66 -34.16 -7.84
N PRO A 230 9.64 -33.94 -6.98
CA PRO A 230 8.93 -32.67 -6.94
C PRO A 230 9.81 -31.57 -6.34
N TYR A 231 9.61 -30.35 -6.81
CA TYR A 231 10.22 -29.16 -6.23
C TYR A 231 9.64 -28.89 -4.85
N ARG A 232 10.53 -28.86 -3.85
CA ARG A 232 10.17 -28.71 -2.44
C ARG A 232 10.03 -27.24 -2.06
N ILE A 233 8.83 -26.83 -1.69
CA ILE A 233 8.51 -25.48 -1.23
C ILE A 233 8.93 -25.35 0.25
N PRO A 234 9.88 -24.45 0.57
CA PRO A 234 10.39 -24.33 1.93
C PRO A 234 9.40 -23.64 2.87
N PRO A 235 9.53 -23.90 4.18
CA PRO A 235 8.77 -23.17 5.19
C PRO A 235 9.16 -21.69 5.21
N THR A 236 8.18 -20.83 5.49
CA THR A 236 8.37 -19.39 5.63
C THR A 236 8.15 -18.97 7.08
N MET A 237 9.18 -18.37 7.68
CA MET A 237 9.19 -18.01 9.11
C MET A 237 9.22 -16.49 9.32
N GLY A 238 8.84 -16.07 10.52
CA GLY A 238 8.95 -14.67 10.97
C GLY A 238 7.86 -13.74 10.46
N GLU A 239 7.90 -12.50 10.93
CA GLU A 239 6.99 -11.45 10.49
C GLU A 239 7.28 -11.06 9.03
N PHE A 240 6.23 -10.71 8.30
CA PHE A 240 6.34 -10.20 6.94
C PHE A 240 5.28 -9.14 6.70
N ALA A 241 5.55 -8.29 5.71
CA ALA A 241 4.60 -7.32 5.21
C ALA A 241 4.17 -7.70 3.79
N PHE A 242 2.88 -7.54 3.53
CA PHE A 242 2.27 -7.57 2.20
C PHE A 242 1.31 -6.39 2.14
N MET A 243 1.79 -5.27 1.58
CA MET A 243 1.11 -3.99 1.68
C MET A 243 1.11 -3.28 0.33
N SER A 244 -0.04 -2.73 -0.05
CA SER A 244 -0.09 -1.76 -1.12
C SER A 244 0.24 -0.36 -0.60
N THR A 245 1.03 0.39 -1.35
CA THR A 245 1.28 1.82 -1.09
C THR A 245 0.11 2.71 -1.48
N ARG A 246 -0.84 2.18 -2.27
CA ARG A 246 -2.07 2.85 -2.69
C ARG A 246 -3.29 2.01 -2.35
N ILE A 247 -4.34 2.64 -1.84
CA ILE A 247 -5.60 1.97 -1.54
C ILE A 247 -6.75 2.80 -2.08
N ASP A 248 -7.63 2.16 -2.87
CA ASP A 248 -8.84 2.81 -3.34
C ASP A 248 -9.93 2.84 -2.26
N ALA A 249 -10.96 3.64 -2.46
CA ALA A 249 -12.05 3.82 -1.49
C ALA A 249 -12.82 2.52 -1.19
N ALA A 250 -13.00 1.65 -2.18
CA ALA A 250 -13.75 0.40 -2.00
C ALA A 250 -12.92 -0.62 -1.20
N GLN A 251 -11.62 -0.73 -1.48
CA GLN A 251 -10.69 -1.53 -0.69
C GLN A 251 -10.57 -1.01 0.74
N LEU A 252 -10.44 0.30 0.92
CA LEU A 252 -10.39 0.91 2.25
C LEU A 252 -11.66 0.59 3.04
N GLN A 253 -12.84 0.73 2.43
CA GLN A 253 -14.10 0.36 3.08
C GLN A 253 -14.14 -1.12 3.46
N HIS A 254 -13.67 -2.01 2.58
CA HIS A 254 -13.60 -3.45 2.84
C HIS A 254 -12.67 -3.77 4.02
N GLU A 255 -11.45 -3.21 4.04
CA GLU A 255 -10.50 -3.40 5.14
C GLU A 255 -11.00 -2.80 6.46
N LEU A 256 -11.63 -1.63 6.43
CA LEU A 256 -12.22 -1.01 7.61
C LEU A 256 -13.36 -1.85 8.19
N ARG A 257 -14.17 -2.50 7.36
CA ARG A 257 -15.20 -3.46 7.83
C ARG A 257 -14.55 -4.70 8.43
N ARG A 258 -13.53 -5.28 7.77
CA ARG A 258 -12.79 -6.45 8.26
C ARG A 258 -12.15 -6.19 9.62
N LEU A 259 -11.54 -5.01 9.77
CA LEU A 259 -10.83 -4.57 10.98
C LEU A 259 -11.74 -3.82 11.96
N GLN A 260 -13.05 -3.77 11.74
CA GLN A 260 -13.96 -2.96 12.55
C GLN A 260 -13.82 -3.25 14.05
N HIS A 261 -13.64 -4.52 14.42
CA HIS A 261 -13.45 -4.99 15.80
C HIS A 261 -12.14 -4.50 16.44
N ALA A 262 -11.12 -4.19 15.63
CA ALA A 262 -9.82 -3.69 16.06
C ALA A 262 -9.71 -2.16 15.96
N THR A 263 -10.73 -1.47 15.43
CA THR A 263 -10.74 -0.01 15.30
C THR A 263 -11.52 0.66 16.43
N LEU A 264 -11.14 1.88 16.77
CA LEU A 264 -11.90 2.73 17.71
C LEU A 264 -13.11 3.42 17.05
N TRP A 265 -13.45 3.09 15.79
CA TRP A 265 -14.50 3.78 15.04
C TRP A 265 -15.88 3.66 15.67
N THR A 266 -16.17 2.54 16.35
CA THR A 266 -17.42 2.35 17.11
C THR A 266 -17.57 3.36 18.26
N GLN A 267 -16.45 3.83 18.81
CA GLN A 267 -16.41 4.79 19.91
C GLN A 267 -16.20 6.23 19.43
N PHE A 268 -16.03 6.45 18.12
CA PHE A 268 -15.73 7.77 17.56
C PHE A 268 -16.77 8.82 17.99
N ALA A 269 -18.05 8.49 17.87
CA ALA A 269 -19.13 9.37 18.32
C ALA A 269 -19.07 9.62 19.83
N ALA A 270 -18.70 8.64 20.65
CA ALA A 270 -18.60 8.83 22.10
C ALA A 270 -17.40 9.72 22.49
N MET A 271 -16.25 9.56 21.83
CA MET A 271 -15.04 10.32 22.12
C MET A 271 -15.07 11.75 21.58
N PHE A 272 -15.64 11.93 20.39
CA PHE A 272 -15.63 13.21 19.68
C PHE A 272 -16.99 13.92 19.67
N SER A 273 -18.06 13.32 20.21
CA SER A 273 -19.26 14.11 20.49
C SER A 273 -18.98 15.07 21.64
N SER A 274 -18.71 16.32 21.29
CA SER A 274 -18.99 17.41 22.21
C SER A 274 -20.51 17.46 22.34
N LYS A 275 -21.06 16.87 23.40
CA LYS A 275 -22.39 17.29 23.83
C LYS A 275 -22.30 18.80 24.00
N ALA A 276 -23.11 19.56 23.26
CA ALA A 276 -23.23 20.99 23.45
C ALA A 276 -23.52 21.21 24.94
N VAL A 277 -22.52 21.71 25.68
CA VAL A 277 -22.69 22.02 27.10
C VAL A 277 -23.66 23.19 27.11
N LYS A 278 -24.92 22.93 27.43
CA LYS A 278 -25.89 24.00 27.60
C LYS A 278 -25.34 24.87 28.74
N PRO A 279 -24.96 26.13 28.48
CA PRO A 279 -24.36 26.96 29.50
C PRO A 279 -25.34 27.05 30.67
N ARG A 280 -24.91 26.61 31.86
CA ARG A 280 -25.72 26.73 33.06
C ARG A 280 -25.77 28.20 33.45
N ARG A 281 -26.94 28.70 33.83
CA ARG A 281 -27.06 30.06 34.33
C ARG A 281 -26.22 30.17 35.61
N PRO A 282 -25.32 31.17 35.73
CA PRO A 282 -24.59 31.42 36.96
C PRO A 282 -25.56 31.59 38.15
N LEU A 283 -25.16 31.15 39.34
CA LEU A 283 -25.97 31.30 40.57
C LEU A 283 -26.15 32.77 40.98
N ARG A 284 -25.30 33.67 40.48
CA ARG A 284 -25.32 35.10 40.73
C ARG A 284 -25.01 35.83 39.42
N ASP A 285 -25.62 37.00 39.24
CA ASP A 285 -25.30 37.84 38.09
C ASP A 285 -23.82 38.23 38.09
N LEU A 286 -23.26 38.34 36.88
CA LEU A 286 -21.88 38.79 36.70
C LEU A 286 -21.77 40.24 37.15
N SER A 287 -20.78 40.53 38.01
CA SER A 287 -20.45 41.92 38.32
C SER A 287 -19.78 42.62 37.13
N ASP A 288 -19.72 43.94 37.18
CA ASP A 288 -19.09 44.77 36.15
C ASP A 288 -17.65 44.35 35.84
N TRP A 289 -16.89 43.93 36.87
CA TRP A 289 -15.54 43.40 36.70
C TRP A 289 -15.51 42.12 35.84
N HIS A 290 -16.44 41.20 36.07
CA HIS A 290 -16.51 39.97 35.28
C HIS A 290 -16.89 40.27 33.82
N LEU A 291 -17.80 41.22 33.61
CA LEU A 291 -18.21 41.65 32.26
C LEU A 291 -17.04 42.33 31.54
N ALA A 292 -16.29 43.21 32.21
CA ALA A 292 -15.11 43.85 31.66
C ALA A 292 -14.03 42.83 31.26
N LEU A 293 -13.77 41.84 32.13
CA LEU A 293 -12.79 40.78 31.86
C LEU A 293 -13.23 39.87 30.69
N ALA A 294 -14.50 39.47 30.67
CA ALA A 294 -15.04 38.62 29.60
C ALA A 294 -15.08 39.36 28.25
N LEU A 295 -15.37 40.66 28.26
CA LEU A 295 -15.27 41.51 27.09
C LEU A 295 -13.81 41.59 26.60
N ALA A 296 -12.87 41.94 27.47
CA ALA A 296 -11.44 41.99 27.16
C ALA A 296 -10.87 40.66 26.62
N ALA A 297 -11.35 39.53 27.15
CA ALA A 297 -10.98 38.19 26.69
C ALA A 297 -11.67 37.75 25.38
N GLY A 298 -12.48 38.62 24.76
CA GLY A 298 -13.21 38.35 23.52
C GLY A 298 -14.37 37.37 23.66
N GLN A 299 -14.79 37.06 24.89
CA GLN A 299 -15.92 36.15 25.18
C GLN A 299 -17.27 36.84 25.05
N ILE A 300 -17.31 38.17 25.16
CA ILE A 300 -18.52 38.98 24.92
C ILE A 300 -18.39 39.65 23.56
N THR A 301 -19.34 39.36 22.67
CA THR A 301 -19.48 40.01 21.36
C THR A 301 -20.95 40.34 21.12
N GLY A 302 -21.23 41.50 20.53
CA GLY A 302 -22.60 41.90 20.24
C GLY A 302 -22.81 43.40 20.14
N VAL A 303 -24.04 43.81 19.84
CA VAL A 303 -24.43 45.22 19.75
C VAL A 303 -24.85 45.71 21.13
N VAL A 304 -24.12 46.68 21.67
CA VAL A 304 -24.50 47.43 22.87
C VAL A 304 -25.15 48.74 22.47
N THR A 305 -26.14 49.17 23.26
CA THR A 305 -26.85 50.44 23.04
C THR A 305 -26.62 51.33 24.26
N GLY A 306 -26.04 52.50 24.03
CA GLY A 306 -25.84 53.54 25.03
C GLY A 306 -27.14 54.22 25.41
N VAL A 307 -27.13 54.90 26.56
CA VAL A 307 -28.29 55.65 27.08
C VAL A 307 -28.66 56.83 26.16
N ASP A 308 -27.69 57.32 25.40
CA ASP A 308 -27.81 58.35 24.37
C ASP A 308 -28.35 57.81 23.02
N GLY A 309 -28.64 56.52 22.92
CA GLY A 309 -29.10 55.86 21.70
C GLY A 309 -27.98 55.41 20.75
N THR A 310 -26.72 55.64 21.10
CA THR A 310 -25.56 55.19 20.31
C THR A 310 -25.50 53.67 20.31
N ARG A 311 -25.40 53.04 19.14
CA ARG A 311 -25.31 51.58 19.01
C ARG A 311 -23.91 51.19 18.56
N LEU A 312 -23.19 50.40 19.34
CA LEU A 312 -21.85 49.92 18.99
C LEU A 312 -21.84 48.39 18.92
N LEU A 313 -21.37 47.83 17.81
CA LEU A 313 -20.97 46.42 17.76
C LEU A 313 -19.58 46.29 18.37
N ILE A 314 -19.48 45.65 19.53
CA ILE A 314 -18.22 45.54 20.28
C ILE A 314 -17.59 44.16 20.16
N ARG A 315 -16.26 44.14 20.13
CA ARG A 315 -15.42 42.96 20.27
C ARG A 315 -14.17 43.34 21.04
N GLY A 316 -13.92 42.67 22.17
CA GLY A 316 -12.64 42.76 22.83
C GLY A 316 -11.66 41.72 22.31
N ASP A 317 -10.39 42.04 22.48
CA ASP A 317 -9.24 41.20 22.18
C ASP A 317 -8.17 41.46 23.26
N THR A 318 -7.23 40.54 23.41
CA THR A 318 -6.10 40.70 24.33
C THR A 318 -4.81 40.50 23.58
N MET A 319 -4.05 41.58 23.43
CA MET A 319 -2.77 41.57 22.72
C MET A 319 -1.61 41.42 23.71
N LYS A 320 -0.71 40.49 23.42
CA LYS A 320 0.54 40.33 24.15
C LYS A 320 1.55 41.37 23.66
N GLN A 321 1.94 42.29 24.53
CA GLN A 321 3.04 43.23 24.32
C GLN A 321 4.27 42.76 25.09
N LYS A 322 5.47 43.08 24.59
CA LYS A 322 6.73 42.77 25.23
C LYS A 322 7.43 44.07 25.59
N ASP A 323 7.59 44.31 26.88
CA ASP A 323 8.36 45.43 27.39
C ASP A 323 9.79 44.94 27.67
N GLN A 324 10.79 45.59 27.08
CA GLN A 324 12.20 45.28 27.29
C GLN A 324 12.84 46.41 28.10
N GLU A 325 13.38 46.07 29.27
CA GLU A 325 14.14 46.98 30.12
C GLU A 325 15.59 46.49 30.19
N VAL A 326 16.56 47.35 29.90
CA VAL A 326 17.98 47.02 29.96
C VAL A 326 18.57 47.72 31.18
N GLN A 327 18.99 46.94 32.16
CA GLN A 327 19.67 47.43 33.35
C GLN A 327 21.16 47.16 33.20
N ILE A 328 21.96 48.22 33.24
CA ILE A 328 23.42 48.14 33.15
C ILE A 328 23.95 48.50 34.53
N GLU A 329 24.57 47.52 35.18
CA GLU A 329 25.24 47.70 36.47
C GLU A 329 26.75 47.54 36.27
N GLU A 330 27.53 48.48 36.77
CA GLU A 330 28.98 48.40 36.79
C GLU A 330 29.42 47.82 38.14
N THR A 331 30.07 46.66 38.11
CA THR A 331 30.48 45.95 39.34
C THR A 331 31.75 46.60 39.90
N ASP A 332 31.98 46.53 41.22
CA ASP A 332 33.14 47.13 41.93
C ASP A 332 34.55 46.76 41.41
N LYS A 333 34.64 45.81 40.47
CA LYS A 333 35.87 45.36 39.80
C LYS A 333 36.04 45.88 38.36
N GLY A 334 35.15 46.77 37.89
CA GLY A 334 35.19 47.36 36.55
C GLY A 334 34.55 46.51 35.44
N ASP A 335 33.90 45.39 35.79
CA ASP A 335 33.15 44.57 34.84
C ASP A 335 31.71 45.09 34.69
N ILE A 336 31.28 45.32 33.44
CA ILE A 336 29.93 45.78 33.10
C ILE A 336 28.99 44.58 32.98
N ARG A 337 27.98 44.53 33.84
CA ARG A 337 26.91 43.52 33.79
C ARG A 337 25.64 44.13 33.19
N THR A 338 25.24 43.62 32.03
CA THR A 338 23.97 44.00 31.39
C THR A 338 22.90 42.94 31.67
N THR A 339 21.84 43.32 32.38
CA THR A 339 20.65 42.49 32.60
C THR A 339 19.52 42.99 31.71
N ILE A 340 19.09 42.14 30.76
CA ILE A 340 17.94 42.44 29.89
C ILE A 340 16.71 41.77 30.50
N LEU A 341 15.79 42.58 31.02
CA LEU A 341 14.52 42.12 31.55
C LEU A 341 13.43 42.25 30.48
N MET A 342 12.87 41.11 30.06
CA MET A 342 11.73 41.07 29.15
C MET A 342 10.47 40.75 29.95
N ARG A 343 9.50 41.67 29.96
CA ARG A 343 8.20 41.48 30.61
C ARG A 343 7.12 41.32 29.54
N ASP A 344 6.39 40.21 29.62
CA ASP A 344 5.19 40.01 28.82
C ASP A 344 4.02 40.74 29.48
N ARG A 345 3.46 41.74 28.80
CA ARG A 345 2.29 42.51 29.24
C ARG A 345 1.09 42.18 28.37
N PHE A 346 0.01 41.67 28.95
CA PHE A 346 -1.24 41.43 28.23
C PHE A 346 -2.11 42.69 28.31
N VAL A 347 -2.30 43.35 27.17
CA VAL A 347 -3.05 44.60 27.07
C VAL A 347 -4.39 44.31 26.41
N PRO A 348 -5.52 44.46 27.12
CA PRO A 348 -6.83 44.31 26.54
C PRO A 348 -7.12 45.50 25.61
N THR A 349 -7.68 45.21 24.44
CA THR A 349 -8.13 46.20 23.47
C THR A 349 -9.59 45.93 23.12
N ILE A 350 -10.43 46.95 23.24
CA ILE A 350 -11.84 46.85 22.85
C ILE A 350 -12.05 47.70 21.61
N ALA A 351 -12.51 47.08 20.54
CA ALA A 351 -12.93 47.76 19.32
C ALA A 351 -14.46 47.76 19.22
N GLY A 352 -15.00 48.90 18.80
CA GLY A 352 -16.42 49.07 18.48
C GLY A 352 -16.58 49.49 17.02
N ILE A 353 -17.66 49.06 16.38
CA ILE A 353 -18.13 49.62 15.11
C ILE A 353 -19.45 50.33 15.39
N ASP A 354 -19.54 51.60 15.01
CA ASP A 354 -20.75 52.39 15.19
C ASP A 354 -21.86 51.93 14.23
N PHE A 355 -22.97 51.47 14.80
CA PHE A 355 -24.17 50.98 14.14
C PHE A 355 -25.34 51.98 14.28
N THR A 356 -25.08 53.17 14.80
CA THR A 356 -26.07 54.24 14.93
C THR A 356 -26.42 54.77 13.53
N PRO A 357 -27.71 54.83 13.14
CA PRO A 357 -28.10 55.42 11.87
C PRO A 357 -27.67 56.89 11.81
N GLY A 358 -26.85 57.24 10.81
CA GLY A 358 -26.34 58.60 10.67
C GLY A 358 -24.96 58.65 10.02
N PRO A 359 -24.29 59.82 10.05
CA PRO A 359 -23.02 60.05 9.38
C PRO A 359 -21.85 59.24 9.97
N ASN A 360 -21.99 58.71 11.20
CA ASN A 360 -20.96 57.91 11.86
C ASN A 360 -21.12 56.40 11.63
N LEU A 361 -22.16 55.96 10.91
CA LEU A 361 -22.40 54.54 10.64
C LEU A 361 -21.17 53.88 10.00
N GLY A 362 -20.68 52.80 10.60
CA GLY A 362 -19.51 52.04 10.17
C GLY A 362 -18.18 52.55 10.71
N ARG A 363 -18.16 53.65 11.49
CA ARG A 363 -16.94 54.18 12.10
C ARG A 363 -16.39 53.22 13.14
N ILE A 364 -15.07 52.96 13.08
CA ILE A 364 -14.37 52.17 14.09
C ILE A 364 -13.97 53.07 15.25
N VAL A 365 -14.30 52.65 16.46
CA VAL A 365 -13.91 53.30 17.72
C VAL A 365 -13.05 52.36 18.55
N SER A 366 -11.98 52.89 19.14
CA SER A 366 -11.20 52.16 20.13
C SER A 366 -11.66 52.60 21.51
N ILE A 367 -12.08 51.63 22.32
CA ILE A 367 -12.51 51.82 23.70
C ILE A 367 -11.33 51.33 24.56
N ARG A 368 -10.73 52.24 25.33
CA ARG A 368 -9.59 51.96 26.21
C ARG A 368 -10.01 51.98 27.66
#